data_AF-A0A7C4ZJY7-F1
#
_entry.id   AF-A0A7C4ZJY7-F1
#
_cell.length_a   1.000
_cell.length_b   1.000
_cell.length_c   1.000
_cell.angle_alpha   90.00
_cell.angle_beta   90.00
_cell.angle_gamma   90.00
#
_symmetry.space_group_name_H-M   'P 1'
#
loop_
_entity.id
_entity.type
_entity.pdbx_description
1 polymer ?
#
loop_
_entity_poly.entity_id
_entity_poly.type
_entity_poly.pdbx_seq_one_letter_code
_entity_poly.pdbx_strand_id
1 'polypeptide(L)'
;MFCPTFADDIHRIKRGSEEWQELYRKRVAVERCNSRLEETRRLAKHQFRGFERISVHATLAVLAMMAVALSKAKQEQLEEVRVCARKIA
;
A
#
# COMPACT_ATOMS: atom_id res chain seq x y z
N MET A 1 15.65 -14.03 17.75
CA MET A 1 14.26 -14.37 17.43
C MET A 1 13.87 -13.59 16.17
N PHE A 2 14.35 -14.04 15.01
CA PHE A 2 13.96 -13.45 13.72
C PHE A 2 12.63 -14.10 13.33
N CYS A 3 11.55 -13.33 13.34
CA CYS A 3 10.32 -13.71 12.67
C CYS A 3 10.66 -13.77 11.17
N PRO A 4 10.55 -14.92 10.48
CA PRO A 4 10.73 -14.95 9.04
C PRO A 4 9.54 -14.20 8.47
N THR A 5 9.81 -12.99 8.00
CA THR A 5 8.78 -12.11 7.47
C THR A 5 8.50 -12.52 6.04
N PHE A 6 7.27 -12.29 5.59
CA PHE A 6 6.74 -12.42 4.23
C PHE A 6 7.72 -12.05 3.08
N ALA A 7 8.75 -11.25 3.34
CA ALA A 7 9.81 -10.91 2.40
C ALA A 7 10.69 -12.11 1.98
N ASP A 8 10.92 -13.09 2.87
CA ASP A 8 11.76 -14.26 2.59
C ASP A 8 11.07 -15.26 1.63
N ASP A 9 9.73 -15.26 1.59
CA ASP A 9 8.94 -16.19 0.76
C ASP A 9 8.89 -15.79 -0.72
N ILE A 10 9.03 -14.50 -1.06
CA ILE A 10 9.03 -14.05 -2.48
C ILE A 10 10.26 -14.62 -3.22
N HIS A 11 11.36 -14.86 -2.50
CA HIS A 11 12.58 -15.44 -3.08
C HIS A 11 12.48 -16.95 -3.33
N ARG A 12 11.46 -17.65 -2.79
CA ARG A 12 11.21 -19.07 -3.07
C ARG A 12 10.47 -19.32 -4.38
N ILE A 13 9.74 -18.33 -4.89
CA ILE A 13 8.93 -18.51 -6.09
C ILE A 13 9.83 -18.32 -7.33
N LYS A 14 9.98 -19.38 -8.11
CA LYS A 14 10.80 -19.36 -9.33
C LYS A 14 10.26 -18.31 -10.30
N ARG A 15 11.13 -17.37 -10.70
CA ARG A 15 10.82 -16.38 -11.75
C ARG A 15 10.33 -17.07 -13.02
N GLY A 16 9.23 -16.57 -13.59
CA GLY A 16 8.63 -17.10 -14.81
C GLY A 16 7.69 -18.30 -14.62
N SER A 17 7.59 -18.86 -13.40
CA SER A 17 6.54 -19.82 -13.07
C SER A 17 5.15 -19.18 -13.15
N GLU A 18 4.11 -20.01 -13.31
CA GLU A 18 2.71 -19.56 -13.33
C GLU A 18 2.33 -18.81 -12.04
N GLU A 19 2.73 -19.36 -10.89
CA GLU A 19 2.57 -18.72 -9.57
C GLU A 19 3.25 -17.33 -9.52
N TRP A 20 4.49 -17.23 -10.03
CA TRP A 20 5.18 -15.94 -10.11
C TRP A 20 4.40 -14.95 -10.98
N GLN A 21 3.90 -15.40 -12.14
CA GLN A 21 3.13 -14.54 -13.04
C GLN A 21 1.82 -14.09 -12.40
N GLU A 22 1.11 -14.96 -11.69
CA GLU A 22 -0.10 -14.63 -10.95
C GLU A 22 0.11 -13.55 -9.90
N LEU A 23 1.16 -13.70 -9.09
CA LEU A 23 1.52 -12.71 -8.09
C LEU A 23 2.01 -11.41 -8.73
N TYR A 24 2.83 -11.51 -9.78
CA TYR A 24 3.34 -10.34 -10.50
C TYR A 24 2.23 -9.55 -11.20
N ARG A 25 1.16 -10.20 -11.67
CA ARG A 25 -0.04 -9.52 -12.20
C ARG A 25 -0.70 -8.60 -11.17
N LYS A 26 -0.60 -8.93 -9.87
CA LYS A 26 -1.14 -8.10 -8.78
C LYS A 26 -0.30 -6.85 -8.48
N ARG A 27 0.93 -6.73 -9.03
CA ARG A 27 1.82 -5.57 -8.81
C ARG A 27 1.16 -4.24 -9.16
N VAL A 28 0.31 -4.22 -10.18
CA VAL A 28 -0.37 -3.01 -10.67
C VAL A 28 -1.28 -2.42 -9.58
N ALA A 29 -1.89 -3.27 -8.75
CA ALA A 29 -2.69 -2.81 -7.62
C ALA A 29 -1.81 -2.10 -6.58
N VAL A 30 -0.61 -2.62 -6.32
CA VAL A 30 0.37 -2.01 -5.40
C VAL A 30 0.88 -0.68 -5.95
N GLU A 31 1.22 -0.61 -7.24
CA GLU A 31 1.66 0.62 -7.90
C GLU A 31 0.59 1.72 -7.83
N ARG A 32 -0.69 1.36 -8.02
CA ARG A 32 -1.81 2.30 -7.85
C ARG A 32 -1.93 2.82 -6.41
N CYS A 33 -1.69 1.96 -5.41
CA CYS A 33 -1.65 2.40 -4.01
C CYS A 33 -0.49 3.36 -3.76
N ASN A 34 0.69 3.08 -4.30
CA ASN A 34 1.87 3.95 -4.16
C ASN A 34 1.65 5.32 -4.80
N SER A 35 1.15 5.38 -6.04
CA SER A 35 0.81 6.64 -6.71
C SER A 35 -0.18 7.48 -5.88
N ARG A 36 -1.19 6.85 -5.27
CA ARG A 36 -2.13 7.54 -4.38
C ARG A 36 -1.45 8.09 -3.14
N LEU A 37 -0.58 7.32 -2.50
CA LEU A 37 0.18 7.76 -1.33
C LEU A 37 1.05 8.99 -1.67
N GLU A 38 1.73 8.96 -2.80
CA GLU A 38 2.55 10.07 -3.30
C GLU A 38 1.73 11.34 -3.54
N GLU A 39 0.62 11.24 -4.28
CA GLU A 39 -0.21 12.37 -4.69
C GLU A 39 -1.03 12.97 -3.54
N THR A 40 -1.57 12.13 -2.66
CA THR A 40 -2.66 12.52 -1.76
C THR A 40 -2.25 12.60 -0.29
N ARG A 41 -1.17 11.91 0.09
CA ARG A 41 -0.66 11.85 1.47
C ARG A 41 0.65 12.62 1.64
N ARG A 42 0.96 13.50 0.67
CA ARG A 42 2.15 14.38 0.67
C ARG A 42 3.47 13.60 0.79
N LEU A 43 3.50 12.32 0.43
CA LEU A 43 4.74 11.53 0.43
C LEU A 43 5.71 11.99 -0.68
N ALA A 44 5.20 12.54 -1.79
CA ALA A 44 6.05 13.17 -2.81
C ALA A 44 6.60 14.56 -2.40
N LYS A 45 5.96 15.24 -1.45
CA LYS A 45 6.32 16.60 -1.01
C LYS A 45 6.58 16.66 0.50
N HIS A 46 7.00 15.55 1.10
CA HIS A 46 7.19 15.51 2.54
C HIS A 46 8.34 16.45 2.92
N GLN A 47 8.17 17.18 4.02
CA GLN A 47 9.21 18.09 4.52
C GLN A 47 10.03 17.46 5.67
N PHE A 48 9.79 16.18 5.96
CA PHE A 48 10.51 15.44 6.99
C PHE A 48 11.92 15.07 6.51
N ARG A 49 12.90 15.20 7.41
CA ARG A 49 14.25 14.66 7.24
C ARG A 49 14.39 13.41 8.11
N GLY A 50 15.06 12.38 7.59
CA GLY A 50 15.30 11.11 8.27
C GLY A 50 14.31 10.02 7.89
N PHE A 51 14.83 8.82 7.63
CA PHE A 51 14.04 7.67 7.15
C PHE A 51 12.95 7.28 8.15
N GLU A 52 13.27 7.24 9.44
CA GLU A 52 12.34 6.85 10.51
C GLU A 52 11.04 7.68 10.50
N ARG A 53 11.14 9.01 10.38
CA ARG A 53 9.98 9.90 10.33
C ARG A 53 9.15 9.70 9.08
N ILE A 54 9.81 9.47 7.95
CA ILE A 54 9.15 9.16 6.68
C ILE A 54 8.44 7.81 6.78
N SER A 55 9.07 6.80 7.39
CA SER A 55 8.48 5.48 7.63
C SER A 55 7.23 5.58 8.49
N VAL A 56 7.27 6.29 9.61
CA VAL A 56 6.09 6.50 10.47
C VAL A 56 4.96 7.19 9.70
N HIS A 57 5.26 8.25 8.94
CA HIS A 57 4.26 8.94 8.12
C HIS A 57 3.65 8.02 7.05
N ALA A 58 4.48 7.25 6.35
CA ALA A 58 4.03 6.30 5.34
C ALA A 58 3.15 5.20 5.96
N THR A 59 3.55 4.65 7.11
CA THR A 59 2.77 3.63 7.83
C THR A 59 1.40 4.18 8.23
N LEU A 60 1.35 5.38 8.82
CA LEU A 60 0.08 6.02 9.19
C LEU A 60 -0.80 6.32 7.98
N ALA A 61 -0.20 6.77 6.87
CA ALA A 61 -0.92 7.03 5.64
C ALA A 61 -1.58 5.75 5.07
N VAL A 62 -0.87 4.62 5.10
CA VAL A 62 -1.39 3.31 4.68
C VAL A 62 -2.49 2.84 5.63
N LEU A 63 -2.29 2.92 6.95
CA LEU A 63 -3.30 2.58 7.95
C LEU A 63 -4.59 3.38 7.76
N ALA A 64 -4.48 4.68 7.51
CA ALA A 64 -5.63 5.54 7.24
C ALA A 64 -6.37 5.10 5.96
N MET A 65 -5.65 4.81 4.86
CA MET A 65 -6.29 4.32 3.64
C MET A 65 -7.03 2.99 3.87
N MET A 66 -6.45 2.07 4.63
CA MET A 66 -7.08 0.78 4.97
C MET A 66 -8.32 0.98 5.86
N ALA A 67 -8.28 1.88 6.84
CA ALA A 67 -9.41 2.16 7.71
C ALA A 67 -10.61 2.72 6.93
N VAL A 68 -10.38 3.66 6.00
CA VAL A 68 -11.46 4.20 5.14
C VAL A 68 -11.97 3.12 4.19
N ALA A 69 -11.08 2.34 3.58
CA ALA A 69 -11.46 1.23 2.70
C ALA A 69 -12.33 0.21 3.44
N LEU A 70 -11.96 -0.16 4.67
CA LEU A 70 -12.73 -1.08 5.51
C LEU A 70 -14.10 -0.50 5.88
N SER A 71 -14.15 0.79 6.25
CA SER A 71 -15.41 1.47 6.57
C SER A 71 -16.37 1.47 5.38
N LYS A 72 -15.87 1.77 4.17
CA LYS A 72 -16.65 1.76 2.93
C LYS A 72 -17.09 0.36 2.51
N ALA A 73 -16.21 -0.63 2.67
CA ALA A 73 -16.56 -2.03 2.41
C ALA A 73 -17.68 -2.53 3.33
N LYS A 74 -17.66 -2.15 4.62
CA LYS A 74 -18.73 -2.47 5.57
C LYS A 74 -20.07 -1.80 5.24
N GLN A 75 -20.06 -0.70 4.50
CA GLN A 75 -21.26 0.01 4.03
C GLN A 75 -21.71 -0.44 2.63
N GLU A 76 -21.14 -1.52 2.09
CA GLU A 76 -21.40 -2.04 0.73
C GLU A 76 -21.08 -1.04 -0.41
N GLN A 77 -20.35 0.04 -0.10
CA GLN A 77 -19.95 1.09 -1.05
C GLN A 77 -18.63 0.71 -1.76
N LEU A 78 -18.63 -0.43 -2.46
CA LEU A 78 -17.42 -1.00 -3.08
C LEU A 78 -16.76 -0.09 -4.13
N GLU A 79 -17.56 0.74 -4.82
CA GLU A 79 -17.03 1.73 -5.77
C GLU A 79 -16.21 2.82 -5.06
N GLU A 80 -16.60 3.19 -3.85
CA GLU A 80 -15.94 4.24 -3.05
C GLU A 80 -14.72 3.74 -2.28
N VAL A 81 -14.59 2.43 -2.07
CA VAL A 81 -13.38 1.80 -1.51
C VAL A 81 -12.15 2.20 -2.33
N ARG A 82 -12.30 2.31 -3.66
CA ARG A 82 -11.22 2.71 -4.58
C ARG A 82 -10.91 4.21 -4.52
N VAL A 83 -11.79 5.01 -3.94
CA VAL A 83 -11.75 6.48 -3.89
C VAL A 83 -11.13 7.00 -2.59
N CYS A 84 -10.90 6.13 -1.60
CA CYS A 84 -10.41 6.41 -0.22
C CYS A 84 -9.12 7.24 -0.07
N ALA A 85 -8.53 7.70 -1.17
CA ALA A 85 -7.35 8.53 -1.24
C ALA A 85 -7.63 10.01 -1.57
N ARG A 86 -8.86 10.53 -1.61
CA ARG A 86 -9.02 11.97 -1.88
C ARG A 86 -8.35 12.82 -0.77
N LYS A 87 -7.68 13.90 -1.20
CA LYS A 87 -6.95 14.89 -0.39
C LYS A 87 -7.62 15.10 0.98
N ILE A 88 -6.86 14.91 2.05
CA ILE A 88 -7.19 15.60 3.31
C ILE A 88 -6.85 17.06 3.03
N ALA A 89 -7.89 17.90 2.99
CA ALA A 89 -7.77 19.36 2.85
C ALA A 89 -6.94 19.91 4.01
#